data_AF-A0AA41WNB2-F1
#
_entry.id   AF-A0AA41WNB2-F1
#
_cell.length_a   1.000
_cell.length_b   1.000
_cell.length_c   1.000
_cell.angle_alpha   90.00
_cell.angle_beta   90.00
_cell.angle_gamma   90.00
#
_symmetry.space_group_name_H-M   'P 1'
#
loop_
_entity.id
_entity.type
_entity.pdbx_description
1 polymer ?
#
loop_
_entity_poly.entity_id
_entity_poly.type
_entity_poly.pdbx_seq_one_letter_code
_entity_poly.pdbx_strand_id
1 'polypeptide(L)'
;MPALHQLTFEDHSLPVLHRRDGVLLFDGSSLARLLGYADDVGALHAHCHLEGFVFGNQPRPTIWIDIRNVHLLALHSESPVAERLMHWISHRLLPYFDDRRSQPRRHRVVVEEKPLTVLNWQDECWLRLGDTLALLDGADQALLNTLAELRSRCH
;
A
#
# COMPACT_ATOMS: atom_id res chain seq x y z
N MET A 1 0.37 -12.08 -5.92
CA MET A 1 1.79 -11.94 -6.30
C MET A 1 2.13 -10.46 -6.20
N PRO A 2 3.10 -10.07 -5.37
CA PRO A 2 3.59 -8.70 -5.36
C PRO A 2 4.16 -8.33 -6.74
N ALA A 3 3.94 -7.11 -7.19
CA ALA A 3 4.44 -6.61 -8.47
C ALA A 3 5.77 -5.90 -8.25
N LEU A 4 6.79 -6.25 -9.03
CA LEU A 4 8.08 -5.58 -9.01
C LEU A 4 8.08 -4.46 -10.06
N HIS A 5 8.28 -3.22 -9.61
CA HIS A 5 8.39 -2.05 -10.45
C HIS A 5 9.84 -1.56 -10.46
N GLN A 6 10.33 -1.16 -11.62
CA GLN A 6 11.62 -0.48 -11.76
C GLN A 6 11.34 0.99 -11.99
N LEU A 7 11.66 1.82 -11.00
CA LEU A 7 11.44 3.27 -11.05
C LEU A 7 12.78 4.00 -11.10
N THR A 8 12.83 5.13 -11.79
CA THR A 8 14.08 5.90 -11.94
C THR A 8 14.08 7.11 -11.00
N PHE A 9 15.16 7.25 -10.23
CA PHE A 9 15.45 8.42 -9.42
C PHE A 9 16.88 8.90 -9.72
N GLU A 10 17.05 10.12 -10.25
CA GLU A 10 18.37 10.71 -10.55
C GLU A 10 19.31 9.71 -11.24
N ASP A 11 18.84 9.08 -12.32
CA ASP A 11 19.55 8.06 -13.12
C ASP A 11 19.81 6.70 -12.43
N HIS A 12 19.35 6.53 -11.19
CA HIS A 12 19.38 5.26 -10.48
C HIS A 12 18.08 4.48 -10.70
N SER A 13 18.21 3.21 -11.09
CA SER A 13 17.07 2.29 -11.12
C SER A 13 16.82 1.74 -9.72
N LEU A 14 15.68 2.10 -9.14
CA LEU A 14 15.23 1.67 -7.83
C LEU A 14 14.14 0.61 -7.99
N PRO A 15 14.40 -0.64 -7.56
CA PRO A 15 13.37 -1.66 -7.51
C PRO A 15 12.41 -1.40 -6.35
N VAL A 16 11.12 -1.41 -6.66
CA VAL A 16 10.03 -1.20 -5.68
C VAL A 16 9.04 -2.35 -5.79
N LEU A 17 8.89 -3.08 -4.70
CA LEU A 17 7.92 -4.17 -4.60
C LEU A 17 6.58 -3.61 -4.10
N HIS A 18 5.54 -3.73 -4.91
CA HIS A 18 4.18 -3.35 -4.54
C HIS A 18 3.39 -4.60 -4.14
N ARG A 19 3.06 -4.69 -2.85
CA ARG A 19 2.22 -5.76 -2.31
C ARG A 19 0.74 -5.47 -2.52
N ARG A 20 -0.08 -6.54 -2.48
CA ARG A 20 -1.54 -6.44 -2.69
C ARG A 20 -2.27 -5.64 -1.60
N ASP A 21 -1.71 -5.57 -0.41
CA ASP A 21 -2.21 -4.77 0.71
C ASP A 21 -1.84 -3.28 0.61
N GLY A 22 -1.23 -2.86 -0.52
CA GLY A 22 -0.82 -1.48 -0.77
C GLY A 22 0.53 -1.12 -0.15
N VAL A 23 1.21 -2.06 0.51
CA VAL A 23 2.54 -1.81 1.07
C VAL A 23 3.58 -1.76 -0.03
N LEU A 24 4.35 -0.68 -0.04
CA LEU A 24 5.53 -0.52 -0.88
C LEU A 24 6.78 -0.92 -0.11
N LEU A 25 7.59 -1.77 -0.71
CA LEU A 25 8.88 -2.17 -0.17
C LEU A 25 10.00 -1.79 -1.13
N PHE A 26 11.15 -1.46 -0.57
CA PHE A 26 12.31 -0.97 -1.29
C PHE A 26 13.53 -1.85 -1.00
N ASP A 27 14.43 -2.00 -1.96
CA ASP A 27 15.71 -2.67 -1.70
C ASP A 27 16.58 -1.82 -0.78
N GLY A 28 16.70 -2.26 0.48
CA GLY A 28 17.39 -1.53 1.54
C GLY A 28 18.87 -1.32 1.26
N SER A 29 19.55 -2.33 0.71
CA SER A 29 20.99 -2.23 0.37
C SER A 29 21.24 -1.23 -0.74
N SER A 30 20.38 -1.22 -1.76
CA SER A 30 20.48 -0.25 -2.86
C SER A 30 20.20 1.18 -2.37
N LEU A 31 19.22 1.36 -1.47
CA LEU A 31 18.93 2.65 -0.86
C LEU A 31 20.04 3.14 0.07
N ALA A 32 20.61 2.28 0.90
CA ALA A 32 21.72 2.66 1.78
C ALA A 32 22.93 3.15 0.98
N ARG A 33 23.28 2.46 -0.11
CA ARG A 33 24.36 2.91 -1.01
C ARG A 33 24.03 4.24 -1.70
N LEU A 34 22.80 4.42 -2.17
CA LEU A 34 22.34 5.69 -2.74
C LEU A 34 22.46 6.85 -1.73
N LEU A 35 22.18 6.57 -0.47
CA LEU A 35 22.30 7.51 0.65
C LEU A 35 23.74 7.66 1.16
N GLY A 36 24.74 7.08 0.48
CA GLY A 36 26.15 7.27 0.78
C GLY A 36 26.68 6.50 1.98
N TYR A 37 25.94 5.51 2.50
CA TYR A 37 26.45 4.65 3.56
C TYR A 37 27.54 3.71 3.01
N ALA A 38 28.69 3.68 3.68
CA ALA A 38 29.81 2.81 3.30
C ALA A 38 29.56 1.33 3.64
N ASP A 39 28.86 1.07 4.75
CA ASP A 39 28.37 -0.24 5.17
C ASP A 39 26.84 -0.23 5.13
N ASP A 40 26.27 -0.81 4.07
CA ASP A 40 24.83 -0.84 3.84
C ASP A 40 24.10 -1.70 4.88
N VAL A 41 24.62 -2.89 5.17
CA VAL A 41 24.04 -3.79 6.17
C VAL A 41 24.13 -3.19 7.57
N GLY A 42 25.26 -2.58 7.91
CA GLY A 42 25.45 -1.86 9.17
C GLY A 42 24.46 -0.71 9.32
N ALA A 43 24.25 0.09 8.27
CA ALA A 43 23.28 1.18 8.28
C ALA A 43 21.83 0.70 8.49
N LEU A 44 21.44 -0.38 7.79
CA LEU A 44 20.12 -0.99 7.97
C LEU A 44 19.94 -1.49 9.42
N HIS A 45 20.95 -2.14 9.99
CA HIS A 45 20.89 -2.60 11.38
C HIS A 45 20.85 -1.45 12.39
N ALA A 46 21.57 -0.36 12.14
CA ALA A 46 21.66 0.78 13.05
C ALA A 46 20.41 1.67 13.05
N HIS A 47 19.74 1.80 11.90
CA HIS A 47 18.71 2.83 11.72
C HIS A 47 17.31 2.29 11.42
N CYS A 48 17.16 1.03 10.98
CA CYS A 48 15.87 0.46 10.63
C CYS A 48 15.29 -0.41 11.75
N HIS A 49 13.97 -0.50 11.79
CA HIS A 49 13.25 -1.35 12.74
C HIS A 49 12.97 -2.73 12.13
N LEU A 50 13.05 -3.77 12.98
CA LEU A 50 12.89 -5.17 12.57
C LEU A 50 11.54 -5.46 11.90
N GLU A 51 10.46 -4.81 12.34
CA GLU A 51 9.10 -5.04 11.82
C GLU A 51 8.92 -4.54 10.39
N GLY A 52 9.79 -3.66 9.91
CA GLY A 52 9.75 -3.11 8.55
C GLY A 52 10.56 -3.91 7.54
N PHE A 53 11.20 -5.02 7.94
CA PHE A 53 11.97 -5.87 7.03
C PHE A 53 11.13 -6.99 6.41
N VAL A 54 11.40 -7.26 5.14
CA VAL A 54 10.91 -8.44 4.42
C VAL A 54 12.07 -9.06 3.66
N PHE A 55 12.32 -10.35 3.89
CA PHE A 55 13.39 -11.06 3.22
C PHE A 55 12.86 -11.70 1.94
N GLY A 56 13.32 -11.18 0.80
CA GLY A 56 13.02 -11.75 -0.50
C GLY A 56 13.89 -12.97 -0.75
N ASN A 57 13.26 -14.13 -0.95
CA ASN A 57 13.96 -15.35 -1.33
C ASN A 57 13.89 -15.52 -2.85
N GLN A 58 15.06 -15.45 -3.50
CA GLN A 58 15.33 -15.73 -4.93
C GLN A 58 14.95 -14.62 -5.92
N PRO A 59 15.76 -14.40 -6.98
CA PRO A 59 17.02 -15.08 -7.31
C PRO A 59 18.25 -14.57 -6.52
N ARG A 60 18.12 -13.44 -5.81
CA ARG A 60 19.13 -12.96 -4.86
C ARG A 60 18.43 -12.67 -3.52
N PRO A 61 19.07 -12.98 -2.37
CA PRO A 61 18.55 -12.57 -1.08
C PRO A 61 18.54 -11.05 -1.03
N THR A 62 17.35 -10.46 -1.06
CA THR A 62 17.15 -9.01 -1.00
C THR A 62 16.49 -8.65 0.31
N ILE A 63 17.08 -7.68 1.01
CA ILE A 63 16.51 -7.11 2.23
C ILE A 63 15.57 -5.99 1.78
N TRP A 64 14.28 -6.28 1.78
CA TRP A 64 13.26 -5.29 1.49
C TRP A 64 12.89 -4.53 2.76
N ILE A 65 12.76 -3.22 2.65
CA ILE A 65 12.36 -2.34 3.75
C ILE A 65 11.10 -1.56 3.40
N ASP A 66 10.21 -1.35 4.36
CA ASP A 66 9.04 -0.50 4.19
C ASP A 66 9.40 0.99 4.15
N ILE A 67 8.43 1.83 3.78
CA ILE A 67 8.63 3.27 3.67
C ILE A 67 9.04 3.94 4.99
N ARG A 68 8.65 3.38 6.15
CA ARG A 68 9.04 3.93 7.47
C ARG A 68 10.54 3.76 7.67
N ASN A 69 11.06 2.57 7.37
CA ASN A 69 12.48 2.29 7.40
C ASN A 69 13.27 3.09 6.36
N VAL A 70 12.70 3.36 5.18
CA VAL A 70 13.31 4.29 4.20
C VAL A 70 13.44 5.69 4.78
N HIS A 71 12.39 6.21 5.43
CA HIS A 71 12.45 7.51 6.10
C HIS A 71 13.50 7.56 7.20
N LEU A 72 13.59 6.52 8.04
CA LEU A 72 14.61 6.45 9.09
C LEU A 72 16.03 6.43 8.51
N LEU A 73 16.24 5.66 7.44
CA LEU A 73 17.55 5.57 6.79
C LEU A 73 17.96 6.91 6.14
N ALA A 74 17.00 7.60 5.51
CA ALA A 74 17.24 8.93 4.94
C ALA A 74 17.45 10.00 6.01
N LEU A 75 16.70 9.95 7.12
CA LEU A 75 16.81 10.90 8.23
C LEU A 75 18.20 10.91 8.87
N HIS A 76 18.82 9.73 8.99
CA HIS A 76 20.16 9.59 9.58
C HIS A 76 21.29 9.70 8.55
N SER A 77 20.97 9.91 7.27
CA SER A 77 21.97 10.05 6.22
C SER A 77 22.52 11.48 6.19
N GLU A 78 23.83 11.63 6.09
CA GLU A 78 24.49 12.92 5.85
C GLU A 78 24.50 13.31 4.35
N SER A 79 23.97 12.45 3.48
CA SER A 79 24.00 12.69 2.04
C SER A 79 22.95 13.74 1.62
N PRO A 80 23.33 14.71 0.78
CA PRO A 80 22.36 15.66 0.21
C PRO A 80 21.32 14.98 -0.70
N VAL A 81 21.55 13.72 -1.08
CA VAL A 81 20.58 12.89 -1.83
C VAL A 81 19.35 12.58 -0.96
N ALA A 82 19.48 12.51 0.37
CA ALA A 82 18.41 12.11 1.26
C ALA A 82 17.16 12.98 1.13
N GLU A 83 17.32 14.31 1.14
CA GLU A 83 16.20 15.26 1.01
C GLU A 83 15.51 15.11 -0.35
N ARG A 84 16.30 15.01 -1.43
CA ARG A 84 15.76 14.86 -2.80
C ARG A 84 15.04 13.53 -2.98
N LEU A 85 15.56 12.46 -2.37
CA LEU A 85 14.90 11.16 -2.35
C LEU A 85 13.56 11.25 -1.62
N MET A 86 13.49 11.89 -0.45
CA MET A 86 12.23 12.06 0.29
C MET A 86 11.22 12.91 -0.47
N HIS A 87 11.70 13.95 -1.14
CA HIS A 87 10.88 14.77 -2.02
C HIS A 87 10.32 13.93 -3.18
N TRP A 88 11.16 13.15 -3.86
CA TRP A 88 10.73 12.27 -4.95
C TRP A 88 9.76 11.19 -4.49
N ILE A 89 10.00 10.56 -3.32
CA ILE A 89 9.07 9.57 -2.75
C ILE A 89 7.69 10.19 -2.57
N SER A 90 7.64 11.36 -1.94
CA SER A 90 6.39 12.03 -1.59
C SER A 90 5.62 12.55 -2.81
N HIS A 91 6.32 13.11 -3.81
CA HIS A 91 5.68 13.85 -4.90
C HIS A 91 5.65 13.12 -6.24
N ARG A 92 6.36 11.99 -6.37
CA ARG A 92 6.42 11.19 -7.61
C ARG A 92 6.07 9.74 -7.38
N LEU A 93 6.74 9.07 -6.44
CA LEU A 93 6.57 7.63 -6.23
C LEU A 93 5.21 7.30 -5.61
N LEU A 94 4.85 7.92 -4.49
CA LEU A 94 3.56 7.64 -3.85
C LEU A 94 2.38 7.94 -4.79
N PRO A 95 2.34 9.08 -5.52
CA PRO A 95 1.31 9.32 -6.53
C PRO A 95 1.30 8.33 -7.70
N TYR A 96 2.44 7.72 -8.04
CA TYR A 96 2.51 6.70 -9.08
C TYR A 96 1.78 5.41 -8.67
N PHE A 97 1.85 5.06 -7.38
CA PHE A 97 1.16 3.91 -6.80
C PHE A 97 -0.22 4.25 -6.22
N ASP A 98 -0.63 5.51 -6.26
CA ASP A 98 -1.99 5.94 -5.96
C ASP A 98 -2.91 5.47 -7.11
N ASP A 99 -3.14 4.16 -7.13
CA ASP A 99 -3.96 3.50 -8.12
C ASP A 99 -5.40 3.95 -7.87
N ARG A 100 -5.99 4.63 -8.85
CA ARG A 100 -7.43 4.97 -8.85
C ARG A 100 -8.31 3.72 -8.71
N ARG A 101 -7.76 2.51 -8.91
CA ARG A 101 -8.43 1.22 -8.64
C ARG A 101 -8.42 0.83 -7.16
N SER A 102 -7.44 1.30 -6.39
CA SER A 102 -7.36 1.17 -4.92
C SER A 102 -8.11 2.28 -4.19
N GLN A 103 -8.61 3.29 -4.91
CA GLN A 103 -9.52 4.26 -4.32
C GLN A 103 -10.88 3.62 -4.06
N PRO A 104 -11.50 3.90 -2.91
CA PRO A 104 -12.81 3.36 -2.59
C PRO A 104 -13.84 3.76 -3.66
N ARG A 105 -14.41 2.77 -4.35
CA ARG A 105 -15.42 3.01 -5.38
C ARG A 105 -16.81 3.07 -4.76
N ARG A 106 -17.39 4.27 -4.76
CA ARG A 106 -18.78 4.46 -4.32
C ARG A 106 -19.74 4.13 -5.44
N HIS A 107 -20.76 3.34 -5.12
CA HIS A 107 -21.87 3.06 -5.99
C HIS A 107 -23.15 2.99 -5.15
N ARG A 108 -24.27 3.32 -5.79
CA ARG A 108 -25.58 3.27 -5.15
C ARG A 108 -26.27 1.98 -5.54
N VAL A 109 -26.82 1.30 -4.54
CA VAL A 109 -27.64 0.10 -4.74
C VAL A 109 -28.99 0.36 -4.10
N VAL A 110 -30.07 0.02 -4.80
CA VAL A 110 -31.42 0.15 -4.26
C VAL A 110 -31.82 -1.19 -3.68
N VAL A 111 -32.20 -1.20 -2.40
CA VAL A 111 -32.67 -2.37 -1.67
C VAL A 111 -34.03 -2.03 -1.09
N GLU A 112 -35.07 -2.77 -1.47
CA GLU A 112 -36.44 -2.52 -0.97
C GLU A 112 -36.82 -1.03 -1.03
N GLU A 113 -36.58 -0.41 -2.19
CA GLU A 113 -36.82 1.01 -2.48
C GLU A 113 -35.94 2.02 -1.70
N LYS A 114 -35.04 1.56 -0.81
CA LYS A 114 -34.07 2.41 -0.11
C LYS A 114 -32.73 2.45 -0.85
N PRO A 115 -32.21 3.64 -1.21
CA PRO A 115 -30.89 3.76 -1.80
C PRO A 115 -29.80 3.63 -0.73
N LEU A 116 -28.97 2.61 -0.84
CA LEU A 116 -27.77 2.39 -0.05
C LEU A 116 -26.53 2.89 -0.79
N THR A 117 -25.58 3.46 -0.06
CA THR A 117 -24.25 3.78 -0.60
C THR A 117 -23.28 2.67 -0.19
N VAL A 118 -22.80 1.91 -1.18
CA VAL A 118 -21.82 0.85 -1.01
C VAL A 118 -20.46 1.34 -1.47
N LEU A 119 -19.43 0.99 -0.71
CA LEU A 119 -18.05 1.35 -0.97
C LEU A 119 -17.25 0.07 -1.23
N ASN A 120 -16.78 -0.12 -2.47
CA ASN A 120 -15.89 -1.22 -2.81
C ASN A 120 -14.46 -0.79 -2.58
N TRP A 121 -13.74 -1.50 -1.73
CA TRP A 121 -12.36 -1.22 -1.42
C TRP A 121 -11.63 -2.49 -0.99
N GLN A 122 -10.46 -2.76 -1.59
CA GLN A 122 -9.64 -3.95 -1.33
C GLN A 122 -10.41 -5.28 -1.45
N ASP A 123 -11.21 -5.44 -2.51
CA ASP A 123 -12.07 -6.61 -2.74
C ASP A 123 -13.14 -6.85 -1.64
N GLU A 124 -13.36 -5.86 -0.78
CA GLU A 124 -14.39 -5.86 0.26
C GLU A 124 -15.48 -4.81 -0.02
N CYS A 125 -16.69 -5.13 0.41
CA CYS A 125 -17.86 -4.28 0.32
C CYS A 125 -18.15 -3.66 1.68
N TRP A 126 -18.07 -2.33 1.75
CA TRP A 126 -18.28 -1.56 2.96
C TRP A 126 -19.60 -0.80 2.90
N LEU A 127 -20.34 -0.82 4.01
CA LEU A 127 -21.59 -0.09 4.20
C LEU A 127 -21.46 0.83 5.42
N ARG A 128 -22.21 1.92 5.44
CA ARG A 128 -22.33 2.71 6.68
C ARG A 128 -23.11 1.92 7.72
N LEU A 129 -22.66 1.96 8.97
CA LEU A 129 -23.34 1.29 10.07
C LEU A 129 -24.80 1.76 10.21
N GLY A 130 -25.06 3.07 10.06
CA GLY A 130 -26.43 3.62 10.10
C GLY A 130 -27.35 3.05 9.01
N ASP A 131 -26.82 2.85 7.80
CA ASP A 131 -27.56 2.24 6.70
C ASP A 131 -27.78 0.73 6.96
N THR A 132 -26.87 0.09 7.69
CA THR A 132 -26.97 -1.33 8.07
C THR A 132 -28.06 -1.55 9.12
N LEU A 133 -28.20 -0.65 10.10
CA LEU A 133 -29.24 -0.74 11.12
C LEU A 133 -30.64 -0.63 10.50
N ALA A 134 -30.83 0.26 9.53
CA ALA A 134 -32.10 0.42 8.81
C ALA A 134 -32.49 -0.80 7.95
N LEU A 135 -31.53 -1.67 7.65
CA LEU A 135 -31.75 -2.96 6.98
C LEU A 135 -32.06 -4.06 8.00
N LEU A 136 -31.37 -4.09 9.13
CA LEU A 136 -31.54 -5.10 10.18
C LEU A 136 -32.88 -4.98 10.94
N ASP A 137 -33.46 -3.78 11.04
CA ASP A 137 -34.78 -3.56 11.66
C ASP A 137 -35.95 -4.24 10.90
N GLY A 138 -35.71 -4.76 9.70
CA GLY A 138 -36.69 -5.48 8.88
C GLY A 138 -36.26 -6.90 8.53
N ALA A 139 -35.47 -7.58 9.38
CA ALA A 139 -34.81 -8.86 9.08
C ALA A 139 -35.74 -9.94 8.50
N ASP A 140 -35.81 -9.97 7.17
CA ASP A 140 -36.50 -10.97 6.36
C ASP A 140 -35.53 -11.62 5.37
N GLN A 141 -35.93 -12.75 4.78
CA GLN A 141 -35.15 -13.50 3.79
C GLN A 141 -34.65 -12.63 2.61
N ALA A 142 -35.34 -11.52 2.32
CA ALA A 142 -34.96 -10.51 1.35
C ALA A 142 -33.62 -9.81 1.66
N LEU A 143 -33.28 -9.61 2.93
CA LEU A 143 -32.01 -9.03 3.36
C LEU A 143 -30.83 -9.95 3.07
N LEU A 144 -30.99 -11.26 3.32
CA LEU A 144 -29.96 -12.26 3.01
C LEU A 144 -29.72 -12.37 1.50
N ASN A 145 -30.79 -12.36 0.71
CA ASN A 145 -30.68 -12.35 -0.76
C ASN A 145 -30.00 -11.07 -1.26
N THR A 146 -30.31 -9.93 -0.66
CA THR A 146 -29.67 -8.65 -0.98
C THR A 146 -28.18 -8.64 -0.64
N LEU A 147 -27.79 -9.13 0.53
CA LEU A 147 -26.38 -9.23 0.92
C LEU A 147 -25.61 -10.20 0.00
N ALA A 148 -26.26 -11.29 -0.43
CA ALA A 148 -25.69 -12.21 -1.41
C ALA A 148 -25.54 -11.56 -2.80
N GLU A 149 -26.52 -10.77 -3.24
CA GLU A 149 -26.45 -10.04 -4.52
C GLU A 149 -25.36 -8.96 -4.48
N LEU A 150 -25.26 -8.20 -3.39
CA LEU A 150 -24.18 -7.24 -3.18
C LEU A 150 -22.83 -7.92 -3.27
N ARG A 151 -22.63 -9.02 -2.54
CA ARG A 151 -21.40 -9.82 -2.58
C ARG A 151 -21.05 -10.30 -4.00
N SER A 152 -22.04 -10.65 -4.82
CA SER A 152 -21.80 -11.07 -6.21
C SER A 152 -21.32 -9.95 -7.14
N ARG A 153 -21.58 -8.68 -6.79
CA ARG A 153 -21.19 -7.48 -7.55
C ARG A 153 -19.90 -6.83 -7.04
N CYS A 154 -19.34 -7.32 -5.93
CA CYS A 154 -18.05 -6.87 -5.39
C CYS A 154 -16.85 -7.52 -6.14
N HIS A 155 -17.09 -8.53 -6.98
CA HIS A 155 -16.10 -9.25 -7.80
C HIS A 155 -16.25 -8.92 -9.29
#